data_AF-A0A2X2WRU5-F1
#
_entry.id   AF-A0A2X2WRU5-F1
#
_cell.length_a   1.000
_cell.length_b   1.000
_cell.length_c   1.000
_cell.angle_alpha   90.00
_cell.angle_beta   90.00
_cell.angle_gamma   90.00
#
_symmetry.space_group_name_H-M   'P 1'
#
loop_
_entity.id
_entity.type
_entity.pdbx_description
1 polymer ?
#
loop_
_entity_poly.entity_id
_entity_poly.type
_entity_poly.pdbx_seq_one_letter_code
_entity_poly.pdbx_strand_id
1 'polypeptide(L)'
;MPINPLFITDFNRVRLEFVGHYRDVCENPASSTLWLDVGRSSVLDLTYQTLPVKNDLSHFPVPFFDPRDNRQVTLPVVFAGSPDLMQQQAASIVSSWFGSRAGWRGQHFPVMYNTLPDRNAIVFATNDKRPDFLRDHSAGKSAGD
;
A
#
# COMPACT_ATOMS: atom_id res chain seq x y z
N MET A 1 5.22 -17.89 -17.01
CA MET A 1 6.14 -18.68 -16.16
C MET A 1 5.73 -18.47 -14.72
N PRO A 2 5.53 -19.53 -13.92
CA PRO A 2 5.18 -19.37 -12.50
C PRO A 2 6.38 -18.84 -11.71
N ILE A 3 6.13 -17.85 -10.85
CA ILE A 3 7.12 -17.35 -9.88
C ILE A 3 6.73 -17.91 -8.52
N ASN A 4 7.68 -18.47 -7.77
CA ASN A 4 7.41 -18.95 -6.42
C ASN A 4 7.01 -17.75 -5.52
N PRO A 5 5.80 -17.73 -4.94
CA PRO A 5 5.34 -16.62 -4.11
C PRO A 5 6.24 -16.33 -2.91
N LEU A 6 7.01 -17.31 -2.43
CA LEU A 6 7.96 -17.14 -1.32
C LEU A 6 9.13 -16.17 -1.64
N PHE A 7 9.37 -15.88 -2.92
CA PHE A 7 10.35 -14.87 -3.33
C PHE A 7 9.77 -13.46 -3.44
N ILE A 8 8.44 -13.32 -3.30
CA ILE A 8 7.78 -12.02 -3.31
C ILE A 8 7.87 -11.43 -1.91
N THR A 9 8.64 -10.35 -1.78
CA THR A 9 8.81 -9.58 -0.55
C THR A 9 8.32 -8.16 -0.75
N ASP A 10 8.58 -7.26 0.19
CA ASP A 10 8.13 -5.86 0.10
C ASP A 10 8.67 -5.14 -1.15
N PHE A 11 9.93 -5.38 -1.52
CA PHE A 11 10.55 -4.81 -2.72
C PHE A 11 11.11 -5.91 -3.62
N ASN A 12 10.58 -5.99 -4.84
CA ASN A 12 10.98 -7.01 -5.82
C ASN A 12 11.61 -6.36 -7.05
N ARG A 13 12.75 -6.91 -7.49
CA ARG A 13 13.39 -6.52 -8.75
C ARG A 13 13.30 -7.68 -9.73
N VAL A 14 12.54 -7.49 -10.81
CA VAL A 14 12.51 -8.44 -11.93
C VAL A 14 13.68 -8.12 -12.85
N ARG A 15 14.62 -9.06 -13.00
CA ARG A 15 15.73 -8.97 -13.95
C ARG A 15 15.50 -9.97 -15.07
N LEU A 16 15.54 -9.46 -16.30
CA LEU A 16 15.62 -10.28 -17.50
C LEU A 16 17.06 -10.21 -17.99
N GLU A 17 17.64 -11.38 -18.25
CA GLU A 17 19.02 -11.50 -18.72
C GLU A 17 19.07 -12.46 -19.90
N PHE A 18 19.68 -11.99 -20.98
CA PHE A 18 19.91 -12.78 -22.18
C PHE A 18 21.38 -13.20 -22.21
N VAL A 19 21.63 -14.50 -22.12
CA VAL A 19 22.95 -15.10 -22.32
C VAL A 19 22.90 -15.88 -23.62
N GLY A 20 23.43 -15.28 -24.68
CA GLY A 20 23.42 -15.87 -26.03
C GLY A 20 24.83 -16.12 -26.54
N HIS A 21 25.02 -17.28 -27.17
CA HIS A 21 26.24 -17.70 -27.84
C HIS A 21 25.95 -17.94 -29.33
N TYR A 22 26.86 -17.56 -30.20
CA TYR A 22 26.75 -17.75 -31.66
C TYR A 22 27.98 -18.43 -32.28
N ARG A 23 29.05 -18.69 -31.52
CA ARG A 23 30.19 -19.54 -31.90
C ARG A 23 31.02 -19.96 -30.68
N ASP A 24 31.67 -21.10 -30.72
CA ASP A 24 32.35 -21.63 -29.53
C ASP A 24 33.66 -20.88 -29.14
N VAL A 25 34.25 -20.10 -30.05
CA VAL A 25 35.55 -19.42 -29.83
C VAL A 25 35.53 -17.99 -30.38
N CYS A 26 36.08 -17.04 -29.61
CA CYS A 26 36.21 -15.61 -29.95
C CYS A 26 34.87 -14.94 -30.31
N GLU A 27 33.90 -15.00 -29.41
CA GLU A 27 32.61 -14.32 -29.55
C GLU A 27 32.72 -12.81 -29.33
N ASN A 28 31.87 -12.06 -30.05
CA ASN A 28 31.59 -10.66 -29.77
C ASN A 28 30.21 -10.54 -29.09
N PRO A 29 30.12 -10.20 -27.80
CA PRO A 29 28.84 -10.06 -27.10
C PRO A 29 27.97 -8.91 -27.64
N ALA A 30 28.52 -7.99 -28.43
CA ALA A 30 27.79 -6.91 -29.10
C ALA A 30 27.40 -7.25 -30.56
N SER A 31 27.50 -8.52 -30.98
CA SER A 31 27.11 -8.95 -32.32
C SER A 31 25.62 -8.74 -32.58
N SER A 32 25.25 -8.25 -33.77
CA SER A 32 23.84 -8.09 -34.19
C SER A 32 23.08 -9.40 -34.35
N THR A 33 23.79 -10.54 -34.35
CA THR A 33 23.19 -11.88 -34.33
C THR A 33 22.60 -12.24 -32.96
N LEU A 34 23.04 -11.57 -31.90
CA LEU A 34 22.57 -11.77 -30.53
C LEU A 34 21.47 -10.75 -30.24
N TRP A 35 20.23 -11.22 -30.12
CA TRP A 35 19.10 -10.35 -29.81
C TRP A 35 18.05 -11.08 -28.96
N LEU A 36 17.33 -10.29 -28.15
CA LEU A 36 16.15 -10.69 -27.41
C LEU A 36 15.14 -9.55 -27.56
N ASP A 37 13.90 -9.88 -27.94
CA ASP A 37 12.79 -8.94 -27.92
C ASP A 37 11.81 -9.31 -26.80
N VAL A 38 11.47 -8.32 -25.97
CA VAL A 38 10.49 -8.46 -24.89
C VAL A 38 9.24 -7.72 -25.32
N GLY A 39 8.25 -8.49 -25.77
CA GLY A 39 7.02 -7.94 -26.31
C GLY A 39 6.30 -7.01 -25.33
N ARG A 40 5.65 -5.97 -25.85
CA ARG A 40 4.87 -5.00 -25.04
C ARG A 40 3.72 -5.63 -24.27
N SER A 41 3.27 -6.82 -24.67
CA SER A 41 2.23 -7.59 -24.00
C SER A 41 2.76 -8.50 -22.88
N SER A 42 4.05 -8.46 -22.56
CA SER A 42 4.60 -9.17 -21.40
C SER A 42 4.02 -8.57 -20.11
N VAL A 43 3.31 -9.39 -19.33
CA VAL A 43 2.67 -9.01 -18.07
C VAL A 43 3.12 -9.90 -16.93
N LEU A 44 3.08 -9.34 -15.71
CA LEU A 44 3.26 -10.08 -14.47
C LEU A 44 1.94 -10.04 -13.70
N ASP A 45 1.23 -11.16 -13.74
CA ASP A 45 -0.03 -11.32 -13.00
C ASP A 45 0.25 -11.80 -11.58
N LEU A 46 -0.32 -11.09 -10.60
CA LEU A 46 -0.14 -11.37 -9.18
C LEU A 46 -1.52 -11.45 -8.52
N THR A 47 -1.72 -12.49 -7.73
CA THR A 47 -2.91 -12.65 -6.89
C THR A 47 -2.50 -12.39 -5.44
N TYR A 48 -3.12 -11.39 -4.83
CA TYR A 48 -2.84 -10.99 -3.44
C TYR A 48 -4.01 -11.35 -2.53
N GLN A 49 -3.70 -11.72 -1.29
CA GLN A 49 -4.68 -11.91 -0.23
C GLN A 49 -4.39 -10.90 0.89
N THR A 50 -5.37 -10.05 1.19
CA THR A 50 -5.30 -9.18 2.36
C THR A 50 -5.48 -10.03 3.61
N LEU A 51 -4.52 -9.93 4.54
CA LEU A 51 -4.59 -10.61 5.81
C LEU A 51 -5.14 -9.67 6.90
N PRO A 52 -5.96 -10.18 7.83
CA PRO A 52 -6.36 -9.40 9.00
C PRO A 52 -5.12 -9.11 9.85
N VAL A 53 -4.85 -7.82 10.08
CA VAL A 53 -3.73 -7.38 10.93
C VAL A 53 -4.19 -7.40 12.38
N LYS A 54 -3.30 -7.80 13.29
CA LYS A 54 -3.56 -7.69 14.74
C LYS A 54 -3.75 -6.22 15.11
N ASN A 55 -4.63 -5.95 16.07
CA ASN A 55 -4.81 -4.61 16.62
C ASN A 55 -3.62 -4.26 17.54
N ASP A 56 -2.46 -3.98 16.95
CA ASP A 56 -1.23 -3.61 17.63
C ASP A 56 -0.59 -2.41 16.93
N LEU A 57 -0.43 -1.32 17.68
CA LEU A 57 0.17 -0.07 17.19
C LEU A 57 1.70 -0.11 17.14
N SER A 58 2.35 -1.18 17.62
CA SER A 58 3.80 -1.36 17.53
C SER A 58 4.30 -1.35 16.07
N HIS A 59 3.44 -1.71 15.11
CA HIS A 59 3.73 -1.73 13.68
C HIS A 59 3.36 -0.43 12.95
N PHE A 60 2.82 0.56 13.66
CA PHE A 60 2.46 1.85 13.07
C PHE A 60 3.71 2.50 12.41
N PRO A 61 3.64 2.96 11.15
CA PRO A 61 2.42 3.26 10.40
C PRO A 61 1.95 2.23 9.37
N VAL A 62 2.54 1.04 9.30
CA VAL A 62 2.00 -0.03 8.43
C VAL A 62 0.68 -0.51 9.04
N PRO A 63 -0.39 -0.75 8.25
CA PRO A 63 -0.43 -0.82 6.78
C PRO A 63 -0.91 0.47 6.08
N PHE A 64 -0.90 1.61 6.77
CA PHE A 64 -1.36 2.90 6.24
C PHE A 64 -0.27 3.64 5.45
N PHE A 65 0.99 3.44 5.81
CA PHE A 65 2.14 3.98 5.10
C PHE A 65 3.31 3.02 5.17
N ASP A 66 3.90 2.73 4.01
CA ASP A 66 5.17 2.00 3.88
C ASP A 66 6.22 2.93 3.26
N PRO A 67 7.34 3.25 3.96
CA PRO A 67 8.40 4.07 3.40
C PRO A 67 9.08 3.47 2.15
N ARG A 68 8.91 2.15 1.92
CA ARG A 68 9.41 1.40 0.76
C ARG A 68 8.50 1.54 -0.46
N ASP A 69 7.23 1.92 -0.27
CA ASP A 69 6.32 2.20 -1.38
C ASP A 69 6.63 3.58 -1.97
N ASN A 70 6.88 3.62 -3.28
CA ASN A 70 7.22 4.85 -4.01
C ASN A 70 6.02 5.53 -4.68
N ARG A 71 4.82 4.97 -4.52
CA ARG A 71 3.59 5.57 -5.03
C ARG A 71 3.13 6.74 -4.17
N GLN A 72 2.21 7.55 -4.70
CA GLN A 72 1.54 8.61 -3.97
C GLN A 72 0.82 8.04 -2.73
N VAL A 73 0.98 8.69 -1.57
CA VAL A 73 0.29 8.28 -0.35
C VAL A 73 -1.20 8.58 -0.51
N THR A 74 -2.03 7.54 -0.64
CA THR A 74 -3.49 7.67 -0.71
C THR A 74 -4.13 7.00 0.49
N LEU A 75 -4.54 7.81 1.47
CA LEU A 75 -5.07 7.33 2.74
C LEU A 75 -6.48 7.89 2.98
N PRO A 76 -7.54 7.10 2.72
CA PRO A 76 -8.90 7.51 2.99
C PRO A 76 -9.15 7.81 4.47
N VAL A 77 -9.86 8.89 4.70
CA VAL A 77 -10.32 9.35 6.02
C VAL A 77 -11.84 9.19 6.07
N VAL A 78 -12.33 8.42 7.03
CA VAL A 78 -13.75 8.07 7.14
C VAL A 78 -14.35 8.70 8.38
N PHE A 79 -15.49 9.36 8.22
CA PHE A 79 -16.32 9.85 9.32
C PHE A 79 -17.70 9.20 9.30
N ALA A 80 -18.43 9.23 10.42
CA ALA A 80 -19.83 8.79 10.46
C ALA A 80 -20.75 9.69 9.62
N GLY A 81 -20.38 10.96 9.46
CA GLY A 81 -21.09 12.00 8.72
C GLY A 81 -20.24 13.27 8.72
N SER A 82 -20.86 14.45 8.54
CA SER A 82 -20.13 15.71 8.58
C SER A 82 -19.36 15.88 9.91
N PRO A 83 -18.02 16.07 9.86
CA PRO A 83 -17.20 16.09 11.06
C PRO A 83 -17.37 17.41 11.81
N ASP A 84 -17.40 17.35 13.14
CA ASP A 84 -17.27 18.56 13.97
C ASP A 84 -15.83 19.06 14.04
N LEU A 85 -15.63 20.19 14.72
CA LEU A 85 -14.32 20.82 14.88
C LEU A 85 -13.28 19.88 15.50
N MET A 86 -13.68 19.06 16.47
CA MET A 86 -12.78 18.13 17.15
C MET A 86 -12.32 17.01 16.19
N GLN A 87 -13.26 16.44 15.43
CA GLN A 87 -12.96 15.44 14.40
C GLN A 87 -12.10 16.02 13.26
N GLN A 88 -12.37 17.26 12.84
CA GLN A 88 -11.55 17.96 11.84
C GLN A 88 -10.12 18.20 12.33
N GLN A 89 -9.96 18.62 13.59
CA GLN A 89 -8.65 18.81 14.20
C GLN A 89 -7.88 17.48 14.30
N ALA A 90 -8.52 16.42 14.80
CA ALA A 90 -7.91 15.10 14.89
C ALA A 90 -7.47 14.58 13.50
N ALA A 91 -8.33 14.71 12.49
CA ALA A 91 -8.01 14.36 11.12
C ALA A 91 -6.88 15.21 10.53
N SER A 92 -6.82 16.50 10.88
CA SER A 92 -5.75 17.40 10.43
C SER A 92 -4.40 17.02 11.03
N ILE A 93 -4.36 16.65 12.32
CA ILE A 93 -3.14 16.19 12.99
C ILE A 93 -2.61 14.92 12.32
N VAL A 94 -3.48 13.92 12.14
CA VAL A 94 -3.12 12.64 11.50
C VAL A 94 -2.66 12.87 10.06
N SER A 95 -3.42 13.64 9.28
CA SER A 95 -3.09 13.94 7.88
C SER A 95 -1.78 14.72 7.76
N SER A 96 -1.48 15.63 8.69
CA SER A 96 -0.22 16.38 8.70
C SER A 96 0.97 15.45 8.97
N TRP A 97 0.82 14.50 9.90
CA TRP A 97 1.86 13.51 10.18
C TRP A 97 2.14 12.63 8.97
N PHE A 98 1.11 12.08 8.32
CA PHE A 98 1.29 11.29 7.08
C PHE A 98 1.82 12.15 5.92
N GLY A 99 1.35 13.39 5.81
CA GLY A 99 1.81 14.35 4.81
C GLY A 99 3.31 14.64 4.93
N SER A 100 3.82 14.79 6.16
CA SER A 100 5.26 14.98 6.38
C SER A 100 6.12 13.78 5.97
N ARG A 101 5.54 12.57 5.92
CA ARG A 101 6.22 11.34 5.46
C ARG A 101 6.11 11.10 3.96
N ALA A 102 5.16 11.73 3.26
CA ALA A 102 4.95 11.54 1.83
C ALA A 102 6.13 12.07 0.99
N GLY A 103 6.79 13.14 1.44
CA GLY A 103 7.92 13.74 0.74
C GLY A 103 7.57 14.12 -0.70
N TRP A 104 8.43 13.74 -1.66
CA TRP A 104 8.24 14.05 -3.08
C TRP A 104 7.13 13.22 -3.77
N ARG A 105 6.63 12.16 -3.12
CA ARG A 105 5.65 11.22 -3.71
C ARG A 105 4.25 11.83 -3.85
N GLY A 106 3.99 12.93 -3.13
CA GLY A 106 2.68 13.53 -3.00
C GLY A 106 1.74 12.74 -2.09
N GLN A 107 0.64 13.39 -1.72
CA GLN A 107 -0.34 12.88 -0.77
C GLN A 107 -1.76 13.19 -1.24
N HIS A 108 -2.67 12.27 -0.94
CA HIS A 108 -4.10 12.42 -1.17
C HIS A 108 -4.87 11.76 -0.02
N PHE A 109 -5.77 12.51 0.61
CA PHE A 109 -6.59 12.02 1.73
C PHE A 109 -8.07 12.12 1.35
N PRO A 110 -8.61 11.16 0.58
CA PRO A 110 -10.03 11.13 0.24
C PRO A 110 -10.90 11.10 1.50
N VAL A 111 -11.93 11.96 1.57
CA VAL A 111 -12.89 11.95 2.67
C VAL A 111 -14.10 11.12 2.28
N MET A 112 -14.50 10.19 3.15
CA MET A 112 -15.66 9.32 2.96
C MET A 112 -16.56 9.38 4.18
N TYR A 113 -17.85 9.12 3.97
CA TYR A 113 -18.87 9.16 5.03
C TYR A 113 -19.60 7.82 5.12
N ASN A 114 -19.55 7.22 6.31
CA ASN A 114 -20.31 6.01 6.65
C ASN A 114 -20.09 4.82 5.70
N THR A 115 -18.95 4.79 5.01
CA THR A 115 -18.58 3.72 4.08
C THR A 115 -17.09 3.47 4.15
N LEU A 116 -16.69 2.21 4.04
CA LEU A 116 -15.30 1.81 3.96
C LEU A 116 -14.89 1.62 2.51
N PRO A 117 -13.68 2.05 2.11
CA PRO A 117 -13.14 1.71 0.82
C PRO A 117 -12.62 0.26 0.81
N ASP A 118 -12.33 -0.27 -0.38
CA ASP A 118 -11.70 -1.59 -0.56
C ASP A 118 -10.19 -1.60 -0.22
N ARG A 119 -9.77 -0.77 0.74
CA ARG A 119 -8.37 -0.60 1.19
C ARG A 119 -8.33 -0.09 2.64
N ASN A 120 -7.12 -0.01 3.20
CA ASN A 120 -6.93 0.54 4.55
C ASN A 120 -7.39 2.00 4.62
N ALA A 121 -8.07 2.35 5.71
CA ALA A 121 -8.58 3.70 5.97
C ALA A 121 -8.44 4.04 7.45
N ILE A 122 -8.37 5.34 7.76
CA ILE A 122 -8.45 5.84 9.14
C ILE A 122 -9.87 6.31 9.41
N VAL A 123 -10.50 5.69 10.39
CA VAL A 123 -11.88 6.02 10.80
C VAL A 123 -11.85 6.86 12.07
N PHE A 124 -12.47 8.04 12.00
CA PHE A 124 -12.68 8.89 13.17
C PHE A 124 -14.07 8.64 13.74
N ALA A 125 -14.13 8.07 14.94
CA ALA A 125 -15.37 7.73 15.61
C ALA A 125 -15.36 8.17 17.07
N THR A 126 -16.53 8.59 17.55
CA THR A 126 -16.83 8.75 18.98
C THR A 126 -18.04 7.87 19.32
N ASN A 127 -18.47 7.83 20.58
CA ASN A 127 -19.70 7.11 20.94
C ASN A 127 -20.93 7.72 20.28
N ASP A 128 -21.00 9.05 20.16
CA ASP A 128 -22.12 9.76 19.55
C ASP A 128 -22.02 9.83 18.01
N LYS A 129 -20.80 9.74 17.47
CA LYS A 129 -20.51 9.80 16.03
C LYS A 129 -19.75 8.56 15.58
N ARG A 130 -20.43 7.43 15.61
CA ARG A 130 -19.90 6.13 15.18
C ARG A 130 -20.49 5.75 13.81
N PRO A 131 -19.65 5.42 12.81
CA PRO A 131 -20.14 4.85 11.56
C PRO A 131 -20.91 3.55 11.79
N ASP A 132 -21.89 3.27 10.93
CA ASP A 132 -22.82 2.15 11.06
C ASP A 132 -22.08 0.81 11.03
N PHE A 133 -21.06 0.69 10.19
CA PHE A 133 -20.23 -0.51 10.10
C PHE A 133 -19.39 -0.78 11.36
N LEU A 134 -19.30 0.15 12.32
CA LEU A 134 -18.65 -0.06 13.63
C LEU A 134 -19.64 -0.28 14.77
N ARG A 135 -20.96 -0.25 14.54
CA ARG A 135 -21.96 -0.41 15.61
C ARG A 135 -21.87 -1.79 16.28
N ASP A 136 -21.60 -2.83 15.50
CA ASP A 136 -21.51 -4.22 15.96
C ASP A 136 -20.09 -4.61 16.39
N HIS A 137 -19.10 -3.76 16.10
CA HIS A 137 -17.76 -3.90 16.66
C HIS A 137 -17.76 -3.36 18.08
N SER A 138 -17.72 -4.26 19.06
CA SER A 138 -17.51 -3.86 20.45
C SER A 138 -16.22 -3.05 20.53
N ALA A 139 -16.30 -1.87 21.15
CA ALA A 139 -15.11 -1.10 21.49
C ALA A 139 -14.25 -2.01 22.36
N GLY A 140 -13.16 -2.54 21.80
CA GLY A 140 -12.20 -3.33 22.54
C GLY A 140 -11.85 -2.54 23.80
N LYS A 141 -11.99 -3.19 24.97
CA LYS A 141 -11.65 -2.64 26.28
C LYS A 141 -10.41 -1.75 26.13
N SER A 142 -10.57 -0.48 26.46
CA SER A 142 -9.48 0.45 26.67
C SER A 142 -8.41 -0.28 27.47
N ALA A 143 -7.22 -0.43 26.91
CA ALA A 143 -6.05 -0.85 27.66
C ALA A 143 -5.77 0.28 28.66
N GLY A 144 -6.31 0.10 29.87
CA GLY A 144 -6.04 0.91 31.04
C GLY A 144 -5.95 -0.06 32.21
N ASP A 145 -4.72 -0.46 32.51
CA ASP A 145 -4.09 -0.33 33.83
C ASP A 145 -2.57 -0.36 33.65
#